data_AF-A0A242CVE1-F1
#
_entry.id   AF-A0A242CVE1-F1
#
_cell.length_a   1.000
_cell.length_b   1.000
_cell.length_c   1.000
_cell.angle_alpha   90.00
_cell.angle_beta   90.00
_cell.angle_gamma   90.00
#
_symmetry.space_group_name_H-M   'P 1'
#
loop_
_entity.id
_entity.type
_entity.pdbx_description
1 polymer ?
#
loop_
_entity_poly.entity_id
_entity_poly.type
_entity_poly.pdbx_seq_one_letter_code
_entity_poly.pdbx_strand_id
1 'polypeptide(L)'
;MCIRDRYLCLFVKIQNITGEEIDISSSDFTLHDENGEKVSAEFVIGTDEIFESLGFETLKNKNYLAAPIVFPVNTEKKYELHYLPSIFYDENESINMKIDLKEFSDDTTTITEQVEQYVQAVFLGSNEIEESKLMNDLKKEKEAFKKESMNVLKKNFREYEPTKKELRETISKLQEINRAKGKFSVVLTELNTVCATVYIKPATVMISDLNKMAIENQYITENGDKYEDYKEANREGEKYFLQELNKKISEKPITTDKDMREEGFELDLENVAGKWKVLSEEKDRNDDFDYLAKAFRGGLNQYSY
;
A
#
# COMPACT_ATOMS: atom_id res chain seq x y z
N MET A 1 21.21 -14.48 19.18
CA MET A 1 20.49 -13.82 18.07
C MET A 1 19.23 -13.26 18.71
N CYS A 2 19.18 -11.95 19.00
CA CYS A 2 17.99 -11.31 19.55
C CYS A 2 17.05 -11.00 18.39
N ILE A 3 15.85 -11.59 18.40
CA ILE A 3 14.80 -11.23 17.47
C ILE A 3 14.21 -9.91 17.98
N ARG A 4 14.36 -8.84 17.18
CA ARG A 4 13.72 -7.54 17.42
C ARG A 4 12.44 -7.57 16.59
N ASP A 5 11.31 -7.81 17.24
CA ASP A 5 10.08 -8.11 16.52
C ASP A 5 9.33 -6.83 16.13
N ARG A 6 9.40 -5.77 16.96
CA ARG A 6 8.60 -4.54 16.77
C ARG A 6 9.23 -3.30 17.39
N TYR A 7 8.64 -2.15 17.09
CA TYR A 7 8.94 -0.87 17.72
C TYR A 7 7.80 -0.44 18.64
N LEU A 8 8.15 0.04 19.83
CA LEU A 8 7.26 0.76 20.73
C LEU A 8 7.49 2.26 20.55
N CYS A 9 6.45 3.00 20.17
CA CYS A 9 6.47 4.45 20.13
C CYS A 9 5.74 5.01 21.36
N LEU A 10 6.48 5.68 22.25
CA LEU A 10 5.96 6.33 23.45
C LEU A 10 5.85 7.83 23.21
N PHE A 11 4.64 8.37 23.23
CA PHE A 11 4.43 9.82 23.19
C PHE A 11 4.54 10.40 24.60
N VAL A 12 5.69 11.01 24.91
CA VAL A 12 5.96 11.55 26.24
C VAL A 12 5.67 13.05 26.28
N LYS A 13 5.23 13.53 27.44
CA LYS A 13 5.16 14.96 27.75
C LYS A 13 6.09 15.27 28.91
N ILE A 14 7.02 16.18 28.68
CA ILE A 14 8.11 16.49 29.59
C ILE A 14 7.99 17.95 29.97
N GLN A 15 8.00 18.24 31.26
CA GLN A 15 7.91 19.60 31.78
C GLN A 15 9.18 19.95 32.53
N ASN A 16 9.84 21.05 32.12
CA ASN A 16 10.99 21.56 32.86
C ASN A 16 10.51 22.37 34.08
N ILE A 17 10.83 21.87 35.27
CA ILE A 17 10.51 22.49 36.56
C ILE A 17 11.76 22.95 37.34
N THR A 18 12.96 22.85 36.76
CA THR A 18 14.23 23.04 37.48
C THR A 18 14.57 24.51 37.73
N GLY A 19 13.95 25.45 37.01
CA GLY A 19 14.28 26.87 37.09
C GLY A 19 15.33 27.32 36.06
N GLU A 20 16.07 26.39 35.46
CA GLU A 20 17.14 26.62 34.47
C GLU A 20 16.77 25.99 33.13
N GLU A 21 17.55 26.23 32.07
CA GLU A 21 17.38 25.49 30.81
C GLU A 21 17.96 24.08 30.98
N ILE A 22 17.29 23.08 30.39
CA ILE A 22 17.75 21.69 30.41
C ILE A 22 17.88 21.18 28.99
N ASP A 23 18.96 20.44 28.73
CA ASP A 23 19.08 19.68 27.49
C ASP A 23 18.43 18.32 27.67
N ILE A 24 17.74 17.86 26.64
CA ILE A 24 17.07 16.59 26.61
C ILE A 24 17.24 15.90 25.27
N SER A 25 17.32 14.58 25.34
CA SER A 25 17.55 13.70 24.21
C SER A 25 16.78 12.40 24.38
N SER A 26 16.57 11.67 23.27
CA SER A 26 16.12 10.27 23.35
C SER A 26 17.06 9.39 24.15
N SER A 27 18.36 9.70 24.23
CA SER A 27 19.33 8.92 25.03
C SER A 27 19.14 9.03 26.55
N ASP A 28 18.38 10.02 27.02
CA ASP A 28 17.98 10.14 28.43
C ASP A 28 16.93 9.11 28.83
N PHE A 29 16.38 8.38 27.85
CA PHE A 29 15.33 7.39 28.05
C PHE A 29 15.80 5.98 27.70
N THR A 30 15.52 5.04 28.60
CA THR A 30 15.95 3.65 28.45
C THR A 30 14.83 2.73 28.92
N LEU A 31 14.55 1.68 28.16
CA LEU A 31 13.72 0.60 28.67
C LEU A 31 14.60 -0.44 29.37
N HIS A 32 14.11 -0.96 30.48
CA HIS A 32 14.71 -2.09 31.18
C HIS A 32 13.72 -3.24 31.14
N ASP A 33 14.15 -4.40 30.66
CA ASP A 33 13.32 -5.59 30.69
C ASP A 33 13.24 -6.23 32.08
N GLU A 34 12.45 -7.29 32.24
CA GLU A 34 12.32 -8.03 33.52
C GLU A 34 13.64 -8.60 34.09
N ASN A 35 14.69 -8.74 33.28
CA ASN A 35 16.01 -9.19 33.69
C ASN A 35 16.97 -8.02 33.98
N GLY A 36 16.50 -6.78 33.80
CA GLY A 36 17.31 -5.56 33.90
C GLY A 36 18.16 -5.29 32.66
N GLU A 37 17.95 -6.01 31.54
CA GLU A 37 18.65 -5.73 30.28
C GLU A 37 18.16 -4.39 29.72
N LYS A 38 19.13 -3.55 29.34
CA LYS A 38 18.87 -2.21 28.80
C LYS A 38 18.54 -2.27 27.30
N VAL A 39 17.48 -1.58 26.92
CA VAL A 39 17.10 -1.26 25.54
C VAL A 39 17.16 0.26 25.39
N SER A 40 17.98 0.73 24.46
CA SER A 40 18.14 2.17 24.20
C SER A 40 17.09 2.65 23.20
N ALA A 41 16.68 3.91 23.32
CA ALA A 41 15.86 4.55 22.31
C ALA A 41 16.63 4.66 20.98
N GLU A 42 15.91 4.57 19.86
CA GLU A 42 16.41 4.81 18.52
C GLU A 42 15.84 6.14 18.00
N PHE A 43 16.70 6.95 17.38
CA PHE A 43 16.27 8.12 16.63
C PHE A 43 15.75 7.66 15.27
N VAL A 44 14.47 7.92 15.00
CA VAL A 44 13.74 7.52 13.81
C VAL A 44 13.13 8.75 13.16
N ILE A 45 13.38 8.90 11.86
CA ILE A 45 12.69 9.82 10.97
C ILE A 45 11.88 8.93 10.00
N GLY A 46 10.58 9.16 9.90
CA GLY A 46 9.70 8.46 8.96
C GLY A 46 10.01 8.85 7.52
N THR A 47 9.71 7.97 6.56
CA THR A 47 9.93 8.30 5.14
C THR A 47 9.00 9.42 4.65
N ASP A 48 7.91 9.65 5.37
CA ASP A 48 6.98 10.75 5.16
C ASP A 48 7.60 12.14 5.45
N GLU A 49 8.76 12.21 6.12
CA GLU A 49 9.38 13.43 6.67
C GLU A 49 8.48 14.22 7.65
N ILE A 50 7.36 13.64 8.07
CA ILE A 50 6.38 14.19 9.02
C ILE A 50 6.61 13.61 10.42
N PHE A 51 6.92 12.32 10.51
CA PHE A 51 7.23 11.65 11.75
C PHE A 51 8.72 11.82 12.10
N GLU A 52 9.00 12.43 13.24
CA GLU A 52 10.34 12.50 13.81
C GLU A 52 10.27 12.18 15.30
N SER A 53 11.04 11.18 15.72
CA SER A 53 11.23 10.86 17.14
C SER A 53 12.10 11.91 17.82
N LEU A 54 12.04 11.99 19.16
CA LEU A 54 12.83 12.92 19.95
C LEU A 54 14.34 12.85 19.60
N GLY A 55 14.82 13.92 18.96
CA GLY A 55 16.24 14.17 18.75
C GLY A 55 16.88 14.79 20.00
N PHE A 56 17.68 15.83 19.81
CA PHE A 56 18.21 16.67 20.88
C PHE A 56 17.45 17.99 20.93
N GLU A 57 17.01 18.38 22.12
CA GLU A 57 16.23 19.60 22.35
C GLU A 57 16.73 20.33 23.61
N THR A 58 16.69 21.67 23.58
CA THR A 58 16.94 22.49 24.77
C THR A 58 15.61 23.03 25.28
N LEU A 59 15.16 22.53 26.43
CA LEU A 59 13.89 22.88 27.04
C LEU A 59 14.07 24.01 28.06
N LYS A 60 13.53 25.18 27.75
CA LYS A 60 13.54 26.35 28.64
C LYS A 60 12.72 26.14 29.90
N ASN A 61 13.05 26.88 30.95
CA ASN A 61 12.33 26.85 32.23
C ASN A 61 10.82 27.05 32.05
N LYS A 62 10.00 26.22 32.72
CA LYS A 62 8.53 26.19 32.67
C LYS A 62 7.92 25.84 31.32
N ASN A 63 8.73 25.50 30.32
CA ASN A 63 8.21 24.97 29.07
C ASN A 63 7.95 23.47 29.18
N TYR A 64 7.13 22.98 28.25
CA TYR A 64 6.93 21.57 28.03
C TYR A 64 7.33 21.19 26.61
N LEU A 65 7.78 19.95 26.46
CA LEU A 65 7.99 19.26 25.20
C LEU A 65 7.04 18.07 25.14
N ALA A 66 6.47 17.82 23.98
CA ALA A 66 5.76 16.58 23.72
C ALA A 66 6.32 15.97 22.44
N ALA A 67 6.85 14.75 22.54
CA ALA A 67 7.58 14.12 21.45
C ALA A 67 7.45 12.59 21.52
N PRO A 68 7.47 11.89 20.38
CA PRO A 68 7.54 10.44 20.35
C PRO A 68 8.96 9.95 20.66
N ILE A 69 9.09 8.87 21.42
CA ILE A 69 10.35 8.15 21.66
C ILE A 69 10.16 6.72 21.20
N VAL A 70 11.12 6.20 20.43
CA VAL A 70 11.00 4.89 19.78
C VAL A 70 11.98 3.89 20.37
N PHE A 71 11.49 2.70 20.71
CA PHE A 71 12.30 1.61 21.26
C PHE A 71 12.08 0.31 20.48
N PRO A 72 13.15 -0.41 20.09
CA PRO A 72 13.01 -1.77 19.59
C PRO A 72 12.67 -2.72 20.74
N VAL A 73 11.53 -3.41 20.67
CA VAL A 73 11.03 -4.26 21.76
C VAL A 73 10.76 -5.69 21.28
N ASN A 74 10.81 -6.62 22.23
CA ASN A 74 10.25 -7.96 22.10
C ASN A 74 8.89 -7.94 22.82
N THR A 75 7.82 -8.28 22.10
CA THR A 75 6.44 -8.17 22.60
C THR A 75 6.09 -9.15 23.71
N GLU A 76 6.93 -10.16 23.97
CA GLU A 76 6.73 -11.15 25.04
C GLU A 76 7.31 -10.69 26.38
N LYS A 77 8.21 -9.70 26.37
CA LYS A 77 8.85 -9.14 27.56
C LYS A 77 8.05 -8.00 28.19
N LYS A 78 8.28 -7.76 29.47
CA LYS A 78 7.81 -6.59 30.21
C LYS A 78 8.92 -5.56 30.30
N TYR A 79 8.53 -4.29 30.30
CA TYR A 79 9.47 -3.18 30.30
C TYR A 79 9.14 -2.16 31.39
N GLU A 80 10.18 -1.53 31.91
CA GLU A 80 10.10 -0.31 32.71
C GLU A 80 10.88 0.79 31.99
N LEU A 81 10.23 1.92 31.74
CA LEU A 81 10.86 3.12 31.21
C LEU A 81 11.59 3.83 32.33
N HIS A 82 12.87 4.12 32.10
CA HIS A 82 13.72 4.90 32.98
C HIS A 82 14.07 6.20 32.25
N TYR A 83 13.84 7.33 32.91
CA TYR A 83 14.29 8.64 32.48
C TYR A 83 15.35 9.16 33.45
N LEU A 84 16.54 9.45 32.90
CA LEU A 84 17.64 10.04 33.62
C LEU A 84 18.23 11.19 32.79
N PRO A 85 18.02 12.45 33.17
CA PRO A 85 18.52 13.59 32.39
C PRO A 85 20.06 13.64 32.38
N SER A 86 20.66 13.70 31.20
CA SER A 86 22.11 13.76 30.97
C SER A 86 22.82 14.95 31.62
N ILE A 87 22.08 16.01 31.97
CA ILE A 87 22.64 17.26 32.51
C ILE A 87 23.10 17.17 33.98
N PHE A 88 22.83 16.07 34.69
CA PHE A 88 23.20 15.94 36.09
C PHE A 88 24.19 14.80 36.32
N TYR A 89 25.43 15.18 36.65
CA TYR A 89 26.47 14.25 37.07
C TYR A 89 26.06 13.52 38.37
N ASP A 90 25.88 12.21 38.26
CA ASP A 90 25.95 11.15 39.27
C ASP A 90 24.99 11.14 40.49
N GLU A 91 24.20 12.17 40.81
CA GLU A 91 23.39 12.18 42.06
C GLU A 91 21.85 12.12 41.91
N ASN A 92 21.29 12.09 40.70
CA ASN A 92 19.83 12.14 40.53
C ASN A 92 19.14 10.78 40.48
N GLU A 93 17.99 10.69 41.15
CA GLU A 93 17.09 9.55 41.05
C GLU A 93 16.44 9.48 39.66
N SER A 94 16.43 8.30 39.06
CA SER A 94 15.73 8.06 37.80
C SER A 94 14.22 8.11 38.00
N ILE A 95 13.50 8.70 37.05
CA ILE A 95 12.04 8.61 37.01
C ILE A 95 11.69 7.33 36.27
N ASN A 96 11.03 6.40 36.97
CA ASN A 96 10.71 5.08 36.43
C ASN A 96 9.20 4.89 36.25
N MET A 97 8.80 4.28 35.14
CA MET A 97 7.41 4.00 34.80
C MET A 97 7.29 2.60 34.21
N LYS A 98 6.42 1.76 34.79
CA LYS A 98 6.12 0.45 34.22
C LYS A 98 5.34 0.61 32.92
N ILE A 99 5.72 -0.17 31.92
CA ILE A 99 5.08 -0.19 30.60
C ILE A 99 4.36 -1.53 30.43
N ASP A 100 3.05 -1.50 30.24
CA ASP A 100 2.29 -2.66 29.77
C ASP A 100 2.09 -2.55 28.26
N LEU A 101 2.82 -3.36 27.49
CA LEU A 101 2.74 -3.34 26.03
C LEU A 101 1.33 -3.62 25.49
N LYS A 102 0.43 -4.23 26.29
CA LYS A 102 -0.96 -4.49 25.91
C LYS A 102 -1.84 -3.24 25.88
N GLU A 103 -1.39 -2.15 26.49
CA GLU A 103 -2.10 -0.87 26.45
C GLU A 103 -1.89 -0.12 25.13
N PHE A 104 -0.93 -0.57 24.30
CA PHE A 104 -0.59 0.04 23.03
C PHE A 104 -1.26 -0.71 21.88
N SER A 105 -1.80 0.05 20.92
CA SER A 105 -2.36 -0.50 19.69
C SER A 105 -1.26 -1.03 18.77
N ASP A 106 -1.46 -2.23 18.24
CA ASP A 106 -0.72 -2.74 17.10
C ASP A 106 -1.65 -2.79 15.88
N ASP A 107 -1.50 -1.81 15.01
CA ASP A 107 -2.32 -1.69 13.81
C ASP A 107 -1.76 -2.48 12.62
N THR A 108 -0.64 -3.21 12.77
CA THR A 108 0.04 -3.93 11.68
C THR A 108 -0.91 -4.86 10.91
N THR A 109 -1.61 -5.74 11.64
CA THR A 109 -2.57 -6.67 11.04
C THR A 109 -3.77 -5.92 10.47
N THR A 110 -4.26 -4.91 11.20
CA THR A 110 -5.40 -4.09 10.80
C THR A 110 -5.15 -3.36 9.47
N ILE A 111 -3.97 -2.79 9.27
CA ILE A 111 -3.56 -2.12 8.03
C ILE A 111 -3.50 -3.10 6.88
N THR A 112 -2.82 -4.23 7.09
CA THR A 112 -2.67 -5.25 6.06
C THR A 112 -4.03 -5.76 5.60
N GLU A 113 -4.93 -6.09 6.53
CA GLU A 113 -6.31 -6.50 6.23
C GLU A 113 -7.10 -5.41 5.50
N GLN A 114 -6.96 -4.13 5.88
CA GLN A 114 -7.64 -3.03 5.21
C GLN A 114 -7.15 -2.82 3.77
N VAL A 115 -5.85 -2.95 3.52
CA VAL A 115 -5.27 -2.91 2.17
C VAL A 115 -5.76 -4.10 1.34
N GLU A 116 -5.80 -5.30 1.92
CA GLU A 116 -6.35 -6.47 1.24
C GLU A 116 -7.82 -6.25 0.86
N GLN A 117 -8.63 -5.68 1.75
CA GLN A 117 -10.02 -5.31 1.46
C GLN A 117 -10.11 -4.27 0.33
N TYR A 118 -9.22 -3.27 0.31
CA TYR A 118 -9.14 -2.29 -0.76
C TYR A 118 -8.88 -2.95 -2.12
N VAL A 119 -7.85 -3.80 -2.21
CA VAL A 119 -7.50 -4.55 -3.43
C VAL A 119 -8.68 -5.43 -3.88
N GLN A 120 -9.29 -6.14 -2.94
CA GLN A 120 -10.44 -7.01 -3.22
C GLN A 120 -11.65 -6.21 -3.76
N ALA A 121 -11.97 -5.08 -3.14
CA ALA A 121 -13.12 -4.26 -3.50
C ALA A 121 -12.90 -3.50 -4.82
N VAL A 122 -11.80 -2.75 -4.92
CA VAL A 122 -11.53 -1.81 -6.02
C VAL A 122 -11.02 -2.54 -7.24
N PHE A 123 -9.92 -3.30 -7.11
CA PHE A 123 -9.23 -3.91 -8.25
C PHE A 123 -9.87 -5.22 -8.67
N LEU A 124 -10.16 -6.12 -7.73
CA LEU A 124 -10.80 -7.39 -8.02
C LEU A 124 -12.33 -7.24 -8.13
N GLY A 125 -12.91 -6.12 -7.74
CA GLY A 125 -14.33 -5.84 -7.93
C GLY A 125 -15.27 -6.66 -7.02
N SER A 126 -14.81 -7.06 -5.83
CA SER A 126 -15.60 -7.84 -4.87
C SER A 126 -16.82 -7.06 -4.40
N ASN A 127 -17.91 -7.78 -4.12
CA ASN A 127 -19.09 -7.24 -3.45
C ASN A 127 -19.23 -7.76 -2.01
N GLU A 128 -18.30 -8.62 -1.57
CA GLU A 128 -18.34 -9.24 -0.23
C GLU A 128 -17.80 -8.30 0.86
N ILE A 129 -17.21 -7.16 0.47
CA ILE A 129 -16.75 -6.13 1.40
C ILE A 129 -17.95 -5.23 1.74
N GLU A 130 -18.73 -5.66 2.73
CA GLU A 130 -19.95 -4.94 3.16
C GLU A 130 -19.64 -3.68 3.98
N GLU A 131 -18.59 -3.70 4.81
CA GLU A 131 -18.16 -2.56 5.63
C GLU A 131 -16.63 -2.49 5.71
N SER A 132 -16.02 -1.57 4.96
CA SER A 132 -14.59 -1.26 5.13
C SER A 132 -14.38 -0.23 6.22
N LYS A 133 -13.29 -0.37 6.98
CA LYS A 133 -12.83 0.62 7.97
C LYS A 133 -12.02 1.77 7.35
N LEU A 134 -11.68 1.66 6.06
CA LEU A 134 -11.01 2.72 5.32
C LEU A 134 -11.92 3.94 5.16
N MET A 135 -11.31 5.12 5.13
CA MET A 135 -12.03 6.37 4.84
C MET A 135 -12.39 6.53 3.37
N ASN A 136 -11.74 5.78 2.49
CA ASN A 136 -11.98 5.78 1.05
C ASN A 136 -13.44 5.42 0.72
N ASP A 137 -14.00 6.09 -0.29
CA ASP A 137 -15.27 5.65 -0.89
C ASP A 137 -14.98 4.51 -1.87
N LEU A 138 -14.89 3.28 -1.34
CA LEU A 138 -14.54 2.10 -2.12
C LEU A 138 -15.50 1.86 -3.30
N LYS A 139 -16.76 2.26 -3.18
CA LYS A 139 -17.73 2.13 -4.27
C LYS A 139 -17.39 3.09 -5.41
N LYS A 140 -17.10 4.35 -5.09
CA LYS A 140 -16.66 5.35 -6.07
C LYS A 140 -15.34 4.94 -6.71
N GLU A 141 -14.37 4.47 -5.92
CA GLU A 141 -13.04 4.07 -6.44
C GLU A 141 -13.12 2.81 -7.30
N LYS A 142 -13.93 1.82 -6.93
CA LYS A 142 -14.23 0.64 -7.77
C LYS A 142 -14.82 1.06 -9.12
N GLU A 143 -15.78 1.98 -9.14
CA GLU A 143 -16.37 2.47 -10.39
C GLU A 143 -15.37 3.29 -11.22
N ALA A 144 -14.50 4.08 -10.57
CA ALA A 144 -13.43 4.81 -11.23
C ALA A 144 -12.41 3.87 -11.90
N PHE A 145 -11.92 2.87 -11.16
CA PHE A 145 -11.02 1.83 -11.67
C PHE A 145 -11.63 1.08 -12.85
N LYS A 146 -12.90 0.69 -12.74
CA LYS A 146 -13.62 -0.02 -13.80
C LYS A 146 -13.79 0.85 -15.05
N LYS A 147 -14.18 2.12 -14.87
CA LYS A 147 -14.31 3.09 -15.97
C LYS A 147 -12.97 3.28 -16.67
N GLU A 148 -11.88 3.45 -15.93
CA GLU A 148 -10.57 3.67 -16.52
C GLU A 148 -10.05 2.41 -17.23
N SER A 149 -10.27 1.22 -16.65
CA SER A 149 -9.95 -0.04 -17.32
C SER A 149 -10.68 -0.20 -18.66
N MET A 150 -11.95 0.20 -18.74
CA MET A 150 -12.70 0.22 -20.00
C MET A 150 -12.14 1.23 -21.00
N ASN A 151 -11.78 2.43 -20.54
CA ASN A 151 -11.18 3.46 -21.39
C ASN A 151 -9.86 2.98 -22.00
N VAL A 152 -8.99 2.36 -21.20
CA VAL A 152 -7.71 1.85 -21.68
C VAL A 152 -7.89 0.66 -22.61
N LEU A 153 -8.77 -0.28 -22.29
CA LEU A 153 -9.09 -1.39 -23.20
C LEU A 153 -9.57 -0.87 -24.56
N LYS A 154 -10.45 0.14 -24.56
CA LYS A 154 -10.96 0.75 -25.80
C LYS A 154 -9.86 1.27 -26.72
N LYS A 155 -8.77 1.82 -26.18
CA LYS A 155 -7.64 2.33 -26.98
C LYS A 155 -6.93 1.24 -27.80
N ASN A 156 -7.16 -0.03 -27.47
CA ASN A 156 -6.64 -1.16 -28.23
C ASN A 156 -7.47 -1.48 -29.49
N PHE A 157 -8.42 -0.64 -29.89
CA PHE A 157 -9.23 -0.86 -31.09
C PHE A 157 -9.17 0.39 -31.96
N ARG A 158 -8.75 0.24 -33.22
CA ARG A 158 -8.57 1.34 -34.18
C ARG A 158 -9.70 1.41 -35.20
N GLU A 159 -10.18 0.25 -35.64
CA GLU A 159 -11.16 0.12 -36.70
C GLU A 159 -12.53 -0.31 -36.16
N TYR A 160 -12.54 -1.15 -35.12
CA TYR A 160 -13.73 -1.50 -34.36
C TYR A 160 -13.97 -0.51 -33.23
N GLU A 161 -15.24 -0.17 -32.98
CA GLU A 161 -15.67 0.68 -31.88
C GLU A 161 -16.46 -0.18 -30.89
N PRO A 162 -15.79 -0.78 -29.88
CA PRO A 162 -16.47 -1.58 -28.87
C PRO A 162 -17.54 -0.78 -28.14
N THR A 163 -18.69 -1.41 -27.94
CA THR A 163 -19.74 -0.84 -27.10
C THR A 163 -19.30 -0.79 -25.64
N LYS A 164 -19.90 0.15 -24.88
CA LYS A 164 -19.72 0.22 -23.42
C LYS A 164 -20.07 -1.11 -22.71
N LYS A 165 -21.01 -1.87 -23.27
CA LYS A 165 -21.43 -3.17 -22.71
C LYS A 165 -20.33 -4.22 -22.90
N GLU A 166 -19.80 -4.37 -24.10
CA GLU A 166 -18.73 -5.33 -24.38
C GLU A 166 -17.48 -5.05 -23.53
N LEU A 167 -17.02 -3.80 -23.49
CA LEU A 167 -15.88 -3.40 -22.65
C LEU A 167 -16.12 -3.73 -21.17
N ARG A 168 -17.32 -3.44 -20.67
CA ARG A 168 -17.69 -3.71 -19.28
C ARG A 168 -17.69 -5.20 -18.98
N GLU A 169 -18.25 -6.02 -19.87
CA GLU A 169 -18.30 -7.47 -19.73
C GLU A 169 -16.90 -8.07 -19.71
N THR A 170 -16.01 -7.64 -20.61
CA THR A 170 -14.60 -8.05 -20.63
C THR A 170 -13.86 -7.70 -19.33
N ILE A 171 -13.93 -6.43 -18.88
CA ILE A 171 -13.27 -6.03 -17.63
C ILE A 171 -13.85 -6.78 -16.43
N SER A 172 -15.16 -6.98 -16.39
CA SER A 172 -15.79 -7.75 -15.30
C SER A 172 -15.32 -9.21 -15.30
N LYS A 173 -15.16 -9.80 -16.49
CA LYS A 173 -14.67 -11.18 -16.61
C LYS A 173 -13.20 -11.29 -16.21
N LEU A 174 -12.36 -10.31 -16.56
CA LEU A 174 -10.98 -10.25 -16.08
C LEU A 174 -10.92 -10.16 -14.55
N GLN A 175 -11.74 -9.30 -13.93
CA GLN A 175 -11.84 -9.18 -12.48
C GLN A 175 -12.29 -10.49 -11.82
N GLU A 176 -13.29 -11.18 -12.38
CA GLU A 176 -13.75 -12.49 -11.93
C GLU A 176 -12.64 -13.54 -11.99
N ILE A 177 -11.91 -13.60 -13.11
CA ILE A 177 -10.79 -14.53 -13.30
C ILE A 177 -9.68 -14.24 -12.29
N ASN A 178 -9.30 -12.97 -12.13
CA ASN A 178 -8.25 -12.57 -11.18
C ASN A 178 -8.70 -12.79 -9.72
N ARG A 179 -9.98 -12.68 -9.39
CA ARG A 179 -10.47 -13.09 -8.06
C ARG A 179 -10.36 -14.60 -7.85
N ALA A 180 -10.63 -15.40 -8.88
CA ALA A 180 -10.66 -16.85 -8.78
C ALA A 180 -9.27 -17.50 -8.75
N LYS A 181 -8.31 -17.00 -9.54
CA LYS A 181 -6.96 -17.58 -9.64
C LYS A 181 -5.80 -16.61 -9.43
N GLY A 182 -6.06 -15.30 -9.45
CA GLY A 182 -5.05 -14.30 -9.17
C GLY A 182 -4.54 -14.40 -7.74
N LYS A 183 -3.34 -13.88 -7.50
CA LYS A 183 -2.72 -13.83 -6.18
C LYS A 183 -2.14 -12.46 -5.97
N PHE A 184 -2.05 -12.04 -4.73
CA PHE A 184 -1.24 -10.90 -4.34
C PHE A 184 -0.76 -11.10 -2.91
N SER A 185 0.37 -10.47 -2.57
CA SER A 185 0.85 -10.34 -1.20
C SER A 185 0.90 -8.87 -0.83
N VAL A 186 0.57 -8.56 0.42
CA VAL A 186 0.75 -7.25 1.03
C VAL A 186 1.86 -7.35 2.06
N VAL A 187 2.87 -6.48 1.97
CA VAL A 187 3.98 -6.42 2.92
C VAL A 187 4.02 -5.03 3.53
N LEU A 188 3.76 -4.93 4.82
CA LEU A 188 3.92 -3.68 5.56
C LEU A 188 5.42 -3.39 5.74
N THR A 189 5.86 -2.21 5.30
CA THR A 189 7.26 -1.77 5.39
C THR A 189 7.44 -0.59 6.33
N GLU A 190 6.44 0.27 6.44
CA GLU A 190 6.43 1.36 7.42
C GLU A 190 5.07 1.48 8.07
N LEU A 191 5.08 1.73 9.38
CA LEU A 191 3.89 2.07 10.15
C LEU A 191 4.30 2.99 11.29
N ASN A 192 3.74 4.19 11.30
CA ASN A 192 3.84 5.13 12.40
C ASN A 192 2.43 5.65 12.74
N THR A 193 2.33 6.65 13.62
CA THR A 193 1.02 7.17 14.05
C THR A 193 0.29 8.00 13.00
N VAL A 194 0.96 8.42 11.92
CA VAL A 194 0.44 9.31 10.88
C VAL A 194 0.41 8.67 9.49
N CYS A 195 1.29 7.73 9.19
CA CYS A 195 1.34 7.06 7.89
C CYS A 195 1.61 5.56 8.01
N ALA A 196 1.32 4.86 6.92
CA ALA A 196 1.75 3.49 6.68
C ALA A 196 2.10 3.31 5.21
N THR A 197 3.15 2.56 4.93
CA THR A 197 3.55 2.18 3.57
C THR A 197 3.54 0.67 3.46
N VAL A 198 2.86 0.18 2.42
CA VAL A 198 2.84 -1.25 2.09
C VAL A 198 3.32 -1.46 0.66
N TYR A 199 3.93 -2.61 0.41
CA TYR A 199 4.20 -3.07 -0.93
C TYR A 199 3.23 -4.19 -1.32
N ILE A 200 2.70 -4.10 -2.54
CA ILE A 200 1.76 -5.07 -3.10
C ILE A 200 2.38 -5.75 -4.31
N LYS A 201 2.43 -7.09 -4.28
CA LYS A 201 2.96 -7.92 -5.37
C LYS A 201 1.82 -8.65 -6.10
N PRO A 202 1.19 -8.06 -7.12
CA PRO A 202 0.13 -8.72 -7.89
C PRO A 202 0.70 -9.78 -8.85
N ALA A 203 0.06 -10.95 -8.86
CA ALA A 203 0.18 -11.96 -9.90
C ALA A 203 -1.20 -12.20 -10.52
N THR A 204 -1.42 -11.65 -11.72
CA THR A 204 -2.72 -11.58 -12.40
C THR A 204 -2.62 -12.12 -13.82
N VAL A 205 -3.75 -12.30 -14.48
CA VAL A 205 -3.77 -12.57 -15.92
C VAL A 205 -3.51 -11.29 -16.69
N MET A 206 -2.53 -11.32 -17.59
CA MET A 206 -2.15 -10.19 -18.42
C MET A 206 -2.77 -10.29 -19.82
N ILE A 207 -3.61 -9.31 -20.17
CA ILE A 207 -4.11 -9.10 -21.53
C ILE A 207 -2.94 -8.70 -22.45
N SER A 208 -1.97 -7.94 -21.93
CA SER A 208 -0.76 -7.54 -22.65
C SER A 208 0.09 -8.71 -23.15
N ASP A 209 -0.06 -9.90 -22.55
CA ASP A 209 0.67 -11.12 -22.95
C ASP A 209 -0.04 -11.91 -24.06
N LEU A 210 -1.17 -11.40 -24.54
CA LEU A 210 -1.83 -11.94 -25.73
C LEU A 210 -1.21 -11.35 -26.99
N ASN A 211 -0.91 -12.21 -27.96
CA ASN A 211 -0.54 -11.75 -29.29
C ASN A 211 -1.81 -11.35 -30.05
N LYS A 212 -2.28 -10.13 -29.80
CA LYS A 212 -3.47 -9.54 -30.45
C LYS A 212 -3.40 -9.71 -31.97
N MET A 213 -2.30 -9.29 -32.59
CA MET A 213 -2.11 -9.35 -34.04
C MET A 213 -2.24 -10.78 -34.60
N ALA A 214 -1.73 -11.79 -33.90
CA ALA A 214 -1.88 -13.17 -34.34
C ALA A 214 -3.34 -13.66 -34.29
N ILE A 215 -4.11 -13.24 -33.27
CA ILE A 215 -5.53 -13.59 -33.13
C ILE A 215 -6.34 -12.92 -34.25
N GLU A 216 -6.06 -11.66 -34.55
CA GLU A 216 -6.73 -10.91 -35.63
C GLU A 216 -6.38 -11.47 -37.00
N ASN A 217 -5.10 -11.73 -37.24
CA ASN A 217 -4.62 -12.29 -38.51
C ASN A 217 -5.16 -13.69 -38.77
N GLN A 218 -5.40 -14.49 -37.72
CA GLN A 218 -6.07 -15.78 -37.88
C GLN A 218 -7.45 -15.59 -38.53
N TYR A 219 -8.27 -14.69 -37.98
CA TYR A 219 -9.60 -14.40 -38.53
C TYR A 219 -9.52 -13.87 -39.96
N ILE A 220 -8.62 -12.91 -40.21
CA ILE A 220 -8.44 -12.28 -41.52
C ILE A 220 -7.96 -13.31 -42.55
N THR A 221 -7.08 -14.24 -42.18
CA THR A 221 -6.61 -15.29 -43.10
C THR A 221 -7.74 -16.26 -43.46
N GLU A 222 -8.58 -16.63 -42.48
CA GLU A 222 -9.69 -17.57 -42.68
C GLU A 222 -10.91 -16.94 -43.40
N ASN A 223 -11.06 -15.60 -43.35
CA ASN A 223 -12.27 -14.91 -43.79
C ASN A 223 -12.01 -13.74 -44.75
N GLY A 224 -10.74 -13.45 -45.08
CA GLY A 224 -10.32 -12.23 -45.78
C GLY A 224 -10.93 -12.04 -47.16
N ASP A 225 -11.11 -13.14 -47.90
CA ASP A 225 -11.72 -13.13 -49.23
C ASP A 225 -13.18 -12.63 -49.24
N LYS A 226 -13.80 -12.47 -48.06
CA LYS A 226 -15.16 -11.93 -47.90
C LYS A 226 -15.21 -10.40 -47.91
N TYR A 227 -14.07 -9.73 -47.84
CA TYR A 227 -13.99 -8.27 -47.70
C TYR A 227 -13.25 -7.66 -48.87
N GLU A 228 -13.84 -6.64 -49.49
CA GLU A 228 -13.22 -5.91 -50.60
C GLU A 228 -12.21 -4.86 -50.13
N ASP A 229 -12.32 -4.42 -48.86
CA ASP A 229 -11.47 -3.40 -48.25
C ASP A 229 -10.70 -3.96 -47.05
N TYR A 230 -9.41 -3.62 -47.00
CA TYR A 230 -8.51 -3.95 -45.90
C TYR A 230 -9.04 -3.43 -44.56
N LYS A 231 -9.64 -2.23 -44.54
CA LYS A 231 -10.18 -1.63 -43.31
C LYS A 231 -11.32 -2.47 -42.71
N GLU A 232 -12.20 -3.00 -43.56
CA GLU A 232 -13.32 -3.85 -43.13
C GLU A 232 -12.82 -5.18 -42.56
N ALA A 233 -11.84 -5.80 -43.21
CA ALA A 233 -11.20 -7.01 -42.70
C ALA A 233 -10.55 -6.80 -41.31
N ASN A 234 -9.87 -5.66 -41.11
CA ASN A 234 -9.28 -5.33 -39.80
C ASN A 234 -10.34 -5.04 -38.74
N ARG A 235 -11.44 -4.35 -39.09
CA ARG A 235 -12.56 -4.12 -38.16
C ARG A 235 -13.13 -5.45 -37.65
N GLU A 236 -13.38 -6.41 -38.53
CA GLU A 236 -13.90 -7.71 -38.12
C GLU A 236 -12.86 -8.56 -37.38
N GLY A 237 -11.57 -8.43 -37.72
CA GLY A 237 -10.46 -9.01 -36.95
C GLY A 237 -10.40 -8.48 -35.51
N GLU A 238 -10.45 -7.16 -35.33
CA GLU A 238 -10.48 -6.51 -34.01
C GLU A 238 -11.71 -6.93 -33.18
N LYS A 239 -12.88 -7.00 -33.83
CA LYS A 239 -14.10 -7.51 -33.21
C LYS A 239 -13.95 -8.97 -32.78
N TYR A 240 -13.34 -9.81 -33.61
CA TYR A 240 -13.04 -11.20 -33.30
C TYR A 240 -12.09 -11.32 -32.11
N PHE A 241 -11.04 -10.48 -32.04
CA PHE A 241 -10.15 -10.43 -30.89
C PHE A 241 -10.93 -10.17 -29.59
N LEU A 242 -11.85 -9.20 -29.56
CA LEU A 242 -12.67 -8.93 -28.37
C LEU A 242 -13.56 -10.11 -27.98
N GLN A 243 -14.12 -10.83 -28.96
CA GLN A 243 -14.95 -12.02 -28.73
C GLN A 243 -14.14 -13.18 -28.12
N GLU A 244 -12.92 -13.40 -28.62
CA GLU A 244 -12.04 -14.46 -28.13
C GLU A 244 -11.33 -14.08 -26.82
N LEU A 245 -11.24 -12.78 -26.50
CA LEU A 245 -10.44 -12.26 -25.40
C LEU A 245 -10.73 -12.98 -24.08
N ASN A 246 -12.01 -13.12 -23.72
CA ASN A 246 -12.45 -13.77 -22.48
C ASN A 246 -11.99 -15.24 -22.38
N LYS A 247 -12.02 -15.97 -23.50
CA LYS A 247 -11.54 -17.35 -23.57
C LYS A 247 -10.02 -17.39 -23.42
N LYS A 248 -9.29 -16.56 -24.18
CA LYS A 248 -7.83 -16.52 -24.18
C LYS A 248 -7.25 -16.14 -22.82
N ILE A 249 -7.83 -15.16 -22.11
CA ILE A 249 -7.36 -14.80 -20.75
C ILE A 249 -7.67 -15.91 -19.73
N SER A 250 -8.76 -16.67 -19.92
CA SER A 250 -9.08 -17.78 -19.01
C SER A 250 -8.02 -18.89 -19.07
N GLU A 251 -7.47 -19.15 -20.26
CA GLU A 251 -6.44 -20.16 -20.54
C GLU A 251 -5.02 -19.74 -20.10
N LYS A 252 -4.76 -18.43 -19.98
CA LYS A 252 -3.43 -17.92 -19.62
C LYS A 252 -3.09 -18.18 -18.14
N PRO A 253 -1.83 -18.49 -17.81
CA PRO A 253 -1.39 -18.51 -16.41
C PRO A 253 -1.44 -17.09 -15.81
N ILE A 254 -1.38 -17.01 -14.48
CA ILE A 254 -1.10 -15.74 -13.80
C ILE A 254 0.39 -15.42 -13.93
N THR A 255 0.73 -14.14 -14.00
CA THR A 255 2.11 -13.64 -14.00
C THR A 255 2.18 -12.32 -13.26
N THR A 256 3.37 -11.90 -12.86
CA THR A 256 3.65 -10.55 -12.37
C THR A 256 3.87 -9.62 -13.56
N ASP A 257 3.61 -8.32 -13.37
CA ASP A 257 3.96 -7.32 -14.39
C ASP A 257 5.48 -7.31 -14.56
N LYS A 258 5.95 -7.25 -15.80
CA LYS A 258 7.38 -7.25 -16.14
C LYS A 258 8.13 -6.03 -15.60
N ASP A 259 7.41 -4.94 -15.37
CA ASP A 259 7.94 -3.67 -14.88
C ASP A 259 7.85 -3.58 -13.33
N MET A 260 7.34 -4.63 -12.67
CA MET A 260 7.24 -4.69 -11.20
C MET A 260 8.62 -4.89 -10.57
N ARG A 261 8.93 -4.08 -9.55
CA ARG A 261 10.11 -4.24 -8.69
C ARG A 261 10.03 -5.52 -7.85
N GLU A 262 11.16 -5.96 -7.29
CA GLU A 262 11.20 -7.16 -6.45
C GLU A 262 10.28 -7.00 -5.22
N GLU A 263 10.25 -5.80 -4.63
CA GLU A 263 9.46 -5.43 -3.47
C GLU A 263 7.96 -5.33 -3.80
N GLY A 264 7.60 -5.05 -5.06
CA GLY A 264 6.22 -4.84 -5.52
C GLY A 264 5.95 -3.39 -5.89
N PHE A 265 4.67 -3.01 -5.89
CA PHE A 265 4.24 -1.62 -6.04
C PHE A 265 3.94 -1.03 -4.66
N GLU A 266 4.51 0.13 -4.39
CA GLU A 266 4.27 0.89 -3.17
C GLU A 266 2.83 1.41 -3.13
N LEU A 267 2.25 1.40 -1.93
CA LEU A 267 0.96 1.99 -1.63
C LEU A 267 1.01 2.66 -0.27
N ASP A 268 0.82 3.97 -0.26
CA ASP A 268 0.81 4.76 0.95
C ASP A 268 -0.60 4.95 1.52
N LEU A 269 -0.66 5.01 2.84
CA LEU A 269 -1.84 5.30 3.62
C LEU A 269 -1.54 6.42 4.62
N GLU A 270 -2.53 7.30 4.82
CA GLU A 270 -2.51 8.31 5.88
C GLU A 270 -3.50 7.94 7.00
N ASN A 271 -3.12 8.22 8.25
CA ASN A 271 -4.00 8.16 9.39
C ASN A 271 -4.61 9.53 9.65
N VAL A 272 -5.93 9.65 9.48
CA VAL A 272 -6.68 10.85 9.83
C VAL A 272 -7.59 10.55 11.01
N ALA A 273 -7.20 11.02 12.18
CA ALA A 273 -7.94 10.90 13.42
C ALA A 273 -8.33 9.43 13.77
N GLY A 274 -7.38 8.50 13.62
CA GLY A 274 -7.56 7.08 13.93
C GLY A 274 -8.22 6.26 12.84
N LYS A 275 -8.42 6.83 11.65
CA LYS A 275 -8.93 6.12 10.47
C LYS A 275 -7.94 6.22 9.33
N TRP A 276 -7.76 5.11 8.63
CA TRP A 276 -6.78 5.01 7.57
C TRP A 276 -7.40 5.30 6.21
N LYS A 277 -6.64 5.98 5.35
CA LYS A 277 -7.03 6.31 3.98
C LYS A 277 -5.90 5.95 3.04
N VAL A 278 -6.21 5.16 2.01
CA VAL A 278 -5.30 4.90 0.89
C VAL A 278 -5.14 6.16 0.06
N LEU A 279 -3.90 6.55 -0.24
CA LEU A 279 -3.55 7.73 -1.02
C LEU A 279 -3.68 7.49 -2.55
N SER A 280 -4.87 7.10 -3.00
CA SER A 280 -5.13 6.75 -4.42
C SER A 280 -5.28 7.95 -5.38
N GLU A 281 -5.44 9.18 -4.87
CA GLU A 281 -5.69 10.39 -5.68
C GLU A 281 -4.47 11.35 -5.76
N GLU A 282 -3.37 11.08 -5.04
CA GLU A 282 -2.24 12.02 -4.88
C GLU A 282 -1.19 11.97 -6.01
N LYS A 283 -1.51 12.61 -7.13
CA LYS A 283 -0.76 12.51 -8.41
C LYS A 283 0.74 12.77 -8.38
N ASP A 284 1.27 13.54 -7.43
CA ASP A 284 2.69 13.91 -7.42
C ASP A 284 3.60 12.81 -6.85
N ARG A 285 3.04 11.74 -6.26
CA ARG A 285 3.77 10.61 -5.66
C ARG A 285 3.24 9.22 -6.06
N ASN A 286 2.27 9.15 -6.97
CA ASN A 286 1.42 7.95 -7.10
C ASN A 286 1.64 7.10 -8.37
N ASP A 287 2.85 7.15 -8.95
CA ASP A 287 3.19 6.34 -10.13
C ASP A 287 3.03 4.84 -9.83
N ASP A 288 3.40 4.39 -8.63
CA ASP A 288 3.26 2.98 -8.23
C ASP A 288 1.81 2.52 -8.14
N PHE A 289 0.87 3.38 -7.73
CA PHE A 289 -0.55 3.04 -7.75
C PHE A 289 -1.08 2.89 -9.18
N ASP A 290 -0.62 3.73 -10.11
CA ASP A 290 -0.99 3.59 -11.52
C ASP A 290 -0.44 2.28 -12.12
N TYR A 291 0.77 1.87 -11.75
CA TYR A 291 1.33 0.57 -12.12
C TYR A 291 0.62 -0.61 -11.43
N LEU A 292 0.24 -0.47 -10.18
CA LEU A 292 -0.58 -1.44 -9.45
C LEU A 292 -1.94 -1.62 -10.15
N ALA A 293 -2.61 -0.52 -10.48
CA ALA A 293 -3.86 -0.52 -11.23
C ALA A 293 -3.68 -1.15 -12.62
N LYS A 294 -2.59 -0.84 -13.34
CA LYS A 294 -2.20 -1.47 -14.62
C LYS A 294 -2.10 -2.99 -14.47
N ALA A 295 -1.40 -3.49 -13.45
CA ALA A 295 -1.25 -4.92 -13.22
C ALA A 295 -2.61 -5.61 -12.99
N PHE A 296 -3.50 -5.01 -12.20
CA PHE A 296 -4.83 -5.57 -11.95
C PHE A 296 -5.81 -5.49 -13.14
N ARG A 297 -5.63 -4.54 -14.06
CA ARG A 297 -6.37 -4.49 -15.34
C ARG A 297 -5.68 -5.24 -16.48
N GLY A 298 -4.75 -6.15 -16.15
CA GLY A 298 -4.16 -7.09 -17.09
C GLY A 298 -3.06 -6.48 -17.97
N GLY A 299 -2.26 -5.58 -17.41
CA GLY A 299 -1.11 -4.99 -18.10
C GLY A 299 -1.47 -3.89 -19.10
N LEU A 300 -2.77 -3.57 -19.23
CA LEU A 300 -3.25 -2.50 -20.10
C LEU A 300 -2.77 -1.15 -19.54
N ASN A 301 -2.08 -0.34 -20.36
CA ASN A 301 -1.51 0.93 -19.92
C ASN A 301 -2.23 2.12 -20.56
N GLN A 302 -2.33 3.25 -19.84
CA GLN A 302 -2.97 4.48 -20.35
C GLN A 302 -2.31 4.99 -21.65
N TYR A 303 -1.05 4.63 -21.90
CA TYR A 303 -0.22 5.05 -23.04
C TYR A 303 -0.12 4.05 -24.21
N SER A 304 -0.89 2.95 -24.21
CA SER A 304 -0.85 1.99 -25.33
C SER A 304 -1.50 2.59 -26.59
N TYR A 305 -0.75 2.63 -27.70
CA TYR A 305 -1.16 3.05 -29.06
C TYR A 305 -1.65 1.88 -29.92
#